data_AF-A0AAI8KC61-F1
#
_entry.id   AF-A0AAI8KC61-F1
#
_cell.length_a   1.000
_cell.length_b   1.000
_cell.length_c   1.000
_cell.angle_alpha   90.00
_cell.angle_beta   90.00
_cell.angle_gamma   90.00
#
_symmetry.space_group_name_H-M   'P 1'
#
loop_
_entity.id
_entity.type
_entity.pdbx_description
1 polymer ?
#
loop_
_entity_poly.entity_id
_entity_poly.type
_entity_poly.pdbx_seq_one_letter_code
_entity_poly.pdbx_strand_id
1 'polypeptide(L)'
;MKRVYISGPMTRLPDFNYPAFKAAAELLRAKGIEVENPAENPIPECGSWAGYMRFALVQICRCDAVLMLPGWEESKGARLELHVAQQLGLQVLYHTSSLTRASNITSVTYLPEVRTLKGIQPLLRPAMSAICDVCGKSRTRPGGHDKCSKIRQAAGFIIKQETKG
;
A
#
# COMPACT_ATOMS: atom_id res chain seq x y z
N MET A 1 7.24 14.53 -10.94
CA MET A 1 6.18 14.24 -9.95
C MET A 1 5.05 15.21 -10.21
N LYS A 2 3.88 14.73 -10.62
CA LYS A 2 2.71 15.56 -10.94
C LYS A 2 1.67 15.52 -9.80
N ARG A 3 1.51 14.37 -9.15
CA ARG A 3 0.50 14.19 -8.10
C ARG A 3 1.02 13.42 -6.87
N VAL A 4 0.69 13.91 -5.68
CA VAL A 4 1.12 13.34 -4.38
C VAL A 4 -0.07 13.03 -3.51
N TYR A 5 -0.08 11.84 -2.91
CA TYR A 5 -1.01 11.48 -1.83
C TYR A 5 -0.40 11.81 -0.47
N ILE A 6 -1.16 12.39 0.46
CA ILE A 6 -0.69 12.61 1.84
C ILE A 6 -1.20 11.48 2.74
N SER A 7 -0.30 10.82 3.45
CA SER A 7 -0.60 9.71 4.35
C SER A 7 -0.11 10.01 5.76
N GLY A 8 -0.92 9.69 6.78
CA GLY A 8 -0.56 9.98 8.16
C GLY A 8 -1.57 9.45 9.19
N PRO A 9 -1.27 9.58 10.49
CA PRO A 9 -2.25 9.29 11.54
C PRO A 9 -3.37 10.34 11.54
N MET A 10 -4.61 9.90 11.70
CA MET A 10 -5.79 10.77 11.88
C MET A 10 -6.53 10.44 13.18
N THR A 11 -6.77 9.15 13.44
CA THR A 11 -7.49 8.70 14.63
C THR A 11 -6.68 8.92 15.91
N ARG A 12 -7.33 9.39 16.99
CA ARG A 12 -6.74 9.65 18.33
C ARG A 12 -5.79 10.86 18.41
N LEU A 13 -5.74 11.71 17.39
CA LEU A 13 -5.05 12.99 17.45
C LEU A 13 -6.07 14.15 17.56
N PRO A 14 -5.69 15.28 18.19
CA PRO A 14 -6.50 16.49 18.16
C PRO A 14 -6.89 16.87 16.73
N ASP A 15 -8.15 17.27 16.54
CA ASP A 15 -8.73 17.66 15.25
C ASP A 15 -8.47 16.67 14.11
N PHE A 16 -8.37 15.37 14.43
CA PHE A 16 -8.06 14.31 13.48
C PHE A 16 -6.77 14.55 12.66
N ASN A 17 -5.82 15.31 13.23
CA ASN A 17 -4.59 15.75 12.57
C ASN A 17 -4.80 16.62 11.32
N TYR A 18 -6.02 17.15 11.10
CA TYR A 18 -6.34 18.01 9.95
C TYR A 18 -5.36 19.18 9.75
N PRO A 19 -4.84 19.85 10.80
CA PRO A 19 -3.86 20.91 10.62
C PRO A 19 -2.58 20.44 9.89
N ALA A 20 -2.07 19.23 10.20
CA ALA A 20 -0.86 18.71 9.55
C ALA A 20 -1.11 18.34 8.08
N PHE A 21 -2.23 17.71 7.78
CA PHE A 21 -2.63 17.40 6.41
C PHE A 21 -2.82 18.67 5.58
N LYS A 22 -3.48 19.68 6.14
CA LYS A 22 -3.68 20.99 5.49
C LYS A 22 -2.35 21.69 5.21
N ALA A 23 -1.47 21.77 6.21
CA ALA A 23 -0.16 22.41 6.05
C ALA A 23 0.69 21.71 4.98
N ALA A 24 0.71 20.38 4.97
CA ALA A 24 1.42 19.62 3.94
C ALA A 24 0.82 19.83 2.53
N ALA A 25 -0.52 19.85 2.42
CA ALA A 25 -1.20 20.10 1.15
C ALA A 25 -0.91 21.51 0.62
N GLU A 26 -0.95 22.54 1.48
CA GLU A 26 -0.62 23.92 1.12
C GLU A 26 0.83 24.05 0.62
N LEU A 27 1.79 23.43 1.30
CA LEU A 27 3.21 23.46 0.89
C LEU A 27 3.46 22.78 -0.46
N LEU A 28 2.78 21.66 -0.74
CA LEU A 28 2.88 20.97 -2.02
C LEU A 28 2.18 21.76 -3.14
N ARG A 29 0.97 22.26 -2.90
CA ARG A 29 0.20 23.07 -3.85
C ARG A 29 0.93 24.37 -4.20
N ALA A 30 1.59 25.01 -3.23
CA ALA A 30 2.41 26.20 -3.47
C ALA A 30 3.60 25.94 -4.42
N LYS A 31 4.02 24.68 -4.57
CA LYS A 31 5.05 24.23 -5.54
C LYS A 31 4.47 23.79 -6.88
N GLY A 32 3.16 23.96 -7.10
CA GLY A 32 2.47 23.54 -8.32
C GLY A 32 2.22 22.03 -8.41
N ILE A 33 2.28 21.30 -7.29
CA ILE A 33 2.03 19.86 -7.24
C ILE A 33 0.56 19.61 -6.95
N GLU A 34 -0.07 18.67 -7.68
CA GLU A 34 -1.42 18.22 -7.38
C GLU A 34 -1.43 17.33 -6.14
N VAL A 35 -2.40 17.52 -5.25
CA VAL A 35 -2.44 16.84 -3.95
C VAL A 35 -3.77 16.11 -3.78
N GLU A 36 -3.67 14.81 -3.51
CA GLU A 36 -4.75 13.98 -2.97
C GLU A 36 -4.64 13.99 -1.44
N ASN A 37 -5.61 14.62 -0.78
CA ASN A 37 -5.60 14.81 0.67
C ASN A 37 -6.80 14.07 1.32
N PRO A 38 -6.57 12.99 2.09
CA PRO A 38 -7.64 12.26 2.77
C PRO A 38 -8.48 13.09 3.73
N ALA A 39 -7.91 14.17 4.28
CA ALA A 39 -8.61 15.10 5.14
C ALA A 39 -9.72 15.90 4.43
N GLU A 40 -9.67 15.98 3.11
CA GLU A 40 -10.65 16.70 2.28
C GLU A 40 -11.72 15.77 1.68
N ASN A 41 -11.61 14.46 1.93
CA ASN A 41 -12.54 13.48 1.41
C ASN A 41 -13.91 13.59 2.12
N PRO A 42 -15.01 13.38 1.39
CA PRO A 42 -16.32 13.25 2.02
C PRO A 42 -16.36 12.01 2.92
N ILE A 43 -17.25 12.03 3.91
CA ILE A 43 -17.54 10.86 4.73
C ILE A 43 -18.13 9.77 3.81
N PRO A 44 -17.54 8.56 3.76
CA PRO A 44 -18.11 7.46 2.99
C PRO A 44 -19.50 7.12 3.53
N GLU A 45 -20.43 6.72 2.67
CA GLU A 45 -21.82 6.41 3.08
C GLU A 45 -21.89 5.40 4.23
N CYS A 46 -21.01 4.40 4.23
CA CYS A 46 -20.94 3.40 5.30
C CYS A 46 -20.29 3.89 6.61
N GLY A 47 -19.70 5.09 6.63
CA GLY A 47 -19.03 5.68 7.79
C GLY A 47 -17.86 4.87 8.37
N SER A 48 -17.47 3.78 7.71
CA SER A 48 -16.55 2.79 8.27
C SER A 48 -15.10 3.05 7.85
N TRP A 49 -14.16 2.54 8.65
CA TRP A 49 -12.73 2.54 8.31
C TRP A 49 -12.46 1.93 6.93
N ALA A 50 -13.18 0.85 6.58
CA ALA A 50 -13.06 0.21 5.27
C ALA A 50 -13.61 1.08 4.13
N GLY A 51 -14.58 1.96 4.40
CA GLY A 51 -15.04 2.97 3.44
C GLY A 51 -13.96 4.01 3.16
N TYR A 52 -13.37 4.58 4.21
CA TYR A 52 -12.26 5.53 4.08
C TYR A 52 -11.06 4.92 3.36
N MET A 53 -10.70 3.69 3.69
CA MET A 53 -9.61 2.99 3.01
C MET A 53 -9.88 2.77 1.51
N ARG A 54 -11.13 2.54 1.09
CA ARG A 54 -11.44 2.40 -0.34
C ARG A 54 -11.17 3.71 -1.10
N PHE A 55 -11.54 4.86 -0.54
CA PHE A 55 -11.21 6.15 -1.14
C PHE A 55 -9.69 6.36 -1.19
N ALA A 56 -8.99 6.11 -0.09
CA ALA A 56 -7.54 6.22 -0.01
C ALA A 56 -6.83 5.40 -1.10
N LEU A 57 -7.20 4.13 -1.26
CA LEU A 57 -6.58 3.25 -2.25
C LEU A 57 -6.83 3.73 -3.69
N VAL A 58 -8.03 4.23 -4.00
CA VAL A 58 -8.33 4.81 -5.31
C VAL A 58 -7.47 6.06 -5.57
N GLN A 59 -7.28 6.91 -4.56
CA GLN A 59 -6.44 8.11 -4.69
C GLN A 59 -4.97 7.76 -4.88
N ILE A 60 -4.42 6.84 -4.08
CA ILE A 60 -3.02 6.41 -4.18
C ILE A 60 -2.70 5.86 -5.57
N CYS A 61 -3.59 5.07 -6.16
CA CYS A 61 -3.42 4.52 -7.50
C CYS A 61 -3.31 5.58 -8.62
N ARG A 62 -3.65 6.85 -8.33
CA ARG A 62 -3.59 7.97 -9.28
C ARG A 62 -2.36 8.86 -9.08
N CYS A 63 -1.57 8.62 -8.04
CA CYS A 63 -0.45 9.46 -7.67
C CYS A 63 0.87 8.96 -8.29
N ASP A 64 1.90 9.79 -8.25
CA ASP A 64 3.29 9.40 -8.54
C ASP A 64 4.10 9.17 -7.24
N ALA A 65 3.62 9.74 -6.13
CA ALA A 65 4.28 9.64 -4.83
C ALA A 65 3.29 9.67 -3.67
N VAL A 66 3.77 9.22 -2.51
CA VAL A 66 3.11 9.37 -1.21
C VAL A 66 4.02 10.17 -0.26
N LEU A 67 3.46 11.18 0.42
CA LEU A 67 4.09 11.90 1.50
C LEU A 67 3.60 11.36 2.84
N MET A 68 4.50 10.75 3.60
CA MET A 68 4.24 10.23 4.94
C MET A 68 4.44 11.34 5.99
N LEU A 69 3.38 11.66 6.75
CA LEU A 69 3.42 12.58 7.88
C LEU A 69 4.01 11.91 9.14
N PRO A 70 4.52 12.69 10.12
CA PRO A 70 5.07 12.12 11.35
C PRO A 70 4.08 11.23 12.10
N GLY A 71 4.56 10.12 12.68
CA GLY A 71 3.73 9.13 13.38
C GLY A 71 2.97 8.17 12.47
N TRP A 72 3.30 8.11 11.18
CA TRP A 72 2.70 7.17 10.23
C TRP A 72 2.97 5.70 10.63
N GLU A 73 4.07 5.43 11.30
CA GLU A 73 4.51 4.11 11.76
C GLU A 73 3.46 3.46 12.66
N GLU A 74 2.75 4.27 13.46
CA GLU A 74 1.74 3.80 14.40
C GLU A 74 0.33 3.75 13.78
N SER A 75 0.10 4.46 12.67
CA SER A 75 -1.17 4.49 11.96
C SER A 75 -1.42 3.21 11.14
N LYS A 76 -2.46 2.46 11.52
CA LYS A 76 -2.91 1.29 10.76
C LYS A 76 -3.21 1.62 9.29
N GLY A 77 -3.83 2.77 9.04
CA GLY A 77 -4.14 3.25 7.69
C GLY A 77 -2.87 3.58 6.92
N ALA A 78 -2.02 4.43 7.50
CA ALA A 78 -0.81 4.91 6.82
C ALA A 78 0.17 3.78 6.49
N ARG A 79 0.30 2.76 7.35
CA ARG A 79 1.10 1.57 7.04
C ARG A 79 0.57 0.78 5.84
N LEU A 80 -0.76 0.66 5.70
CA LEU A 80 -1.38 -0.02 4.56
C LEU A 80 -1.18 0.80 3.28
N GLU A 81 -1.35 2.11 3.36
CA GLU A 81 -1.13 3.04 2.25
C GLU A 81 0.33 3.01 1.78
N LEU A 82 1.29 3.02 2.70
CA LEU A 82 2.71 2.86 2.38
C LEU A 82 2.99 1.52 1.69
N HIS A 83 2.43 0.43 2.21
CA HIS A 83 2.62 -0.89 1.60
C HIS A 83 2.14 -0.90 0.14
N VAL A 84 0.93 -0.39 -0.11
CA VAL A 84 0.39 -0.27 -1.47
C VAL A 84 1.27 0.64 -2.32
N ALA A 85 1.74 1.75 -1.77
CA ALA A 85 2.59 2.68 -2.49
C ALA A 85 3.89 2.02 -2.97
N GLN A 86 4.53 1.22 -2.09
CA GLN A 86 5.72 0.44 -2.42
C GLN A 86 5.45 -0.62 -3.48
N GLN A 87 4.32 -1.33 -3.40
CA GLN A 87 3.98 -2.38 -4.38
C GLN A 87 3.71 -1.81 -5.78
N LEU A 88 3.19 -0.59 -5.86
CA LEU A 88 2.94 0.11 -7.12
C LEU A 88 4.18 0.88 -7.63
N GLY A 89 5.29 0.88 -6.88
CA GLY A 89 6.52 1.59 -7.25
C GLY A 89 6.42 3.11 -7.17
N LEU A 90 5.50 3.65 -6.35
CA LEU A 90 5.40 5.09 -6.11
C LEU A 90 6.61 5.59 -5.31
N GLN A 91 6.99 6.84 -5.54
CA GLN A 91 8.00 7.50 -4.71
C GLN A 91 7.46 7.71 -3.28
N VAL A 92 8.22 7.29 -2.27
CA VAL A 92 7.87 7.53 -0.86
C VAL A 92 8.68 8.70 -0.34
N LEU A 93 7.99 9.73 0.16
CA LEU A 93 8.56 10.92 0.77
C LEU A 93 8.19 10.92 2.26
N TYR A 94 9.09 11.40 3.12
CA TYR A 94 8.83 11.52 4.55
C TYR A 94 8.89 12.99 4.95
N HIS A 95 7.90 13.44 5.72
CA HIS A 95 7.89 14.79 6.24
C HIS A 95 8.95 14.93 7.34
N THR A 96 10.03 15.65 7.05
CA THR A 96 11.09 15.90 8.03
C THR A 96 10.70 17.10 8.89
N SER A 97 10.38 16.89 10.15
CA SER A 97 10.23 17.95 11.15
C SER A 97 11.61 18.45 11.60
N SER A 98 12.36 19.09 10.71
CA SER A 98 13.65 19.69 11.06
C SER A 98 13.58 21.20 10.86
N LEU A 99 13.48 21.92 11.97
CA LEU A 99 13.93 23.31 12.10
C LEU A 99 15.47 23.35 11.98
N THR A 100 16.02 23.10 10.79
CA THR A 100 17.42 23.40 10.50
C THR A 100 17.57 23.77 9.02
N ARG A 101 17.60 25.09 8.81
CA ARG A 101 18.28 25.86 7.76
C ARG A 101 18.51 25.14 6.41
N ALA A 102 17.83 25.66 5.40
CA ALA A 102 17.97 25.38 3.97
C ALA A 102 19.31 24.75 3.56
N SER A 103 19.27 23.53 3.03
CA SER A 103 20.20 22.98 2.04
C SER A 103 19.64 21.64 1.53
N ASN A 104 19.11 21.65 0.31
CA ASN A 104 18.82 20.50 -0.55
C ASN A 104 17.85 19.44 0.01
N ILE A 105 16.70 19.29 -0.67
CA ILE A 105 15.83 18.12 -0.54
C ILE A 105 16.64 16.91 -1.01
N THR A 106 17.31 16.23 -0.09
CA THR A 106 17.83 14.88 -0.33
C THR A 106 16.63 13.96 -0.33
N SER A 107 16.30 13.41 -1.50
CA SER A 107 15.41 12.27 -1.62
C SER A 107 16.02 11.08 -0.87
N VAL A 108 15.76 11.00 0.43
CA VAL A 108 16.10 9.81 1.21
C VAL A 108 15.07 8.74 0.82
N THR A 109 15.38 7.98 -0.22
CA THR A 109 14.66 6.74 -0.51
C THR A 109 14.95 5.79 0.63
N TYR A 110 14.00 5.66 1.56
CA TYR A 110 14.05 4.60 2.56
C TYR A 110 13.91 3.26 1.83
N LEU A 111 15.02 2.54 1.70
CA LEU A 111 15.03 1.13 1.35
C LEU A 111 15.00 0.37 2.67
N PRO A 112 13.83 -0.12 3.15
CA PRO A 112 13.84 -1.02 4.29
C PRO A 112 14.68 -2.23 3.91
N GLU A 113 15.73 -2.51 4.68
CA GLU A 113 16.31 -3.84 4.70
C GLU A 113 15.25 -4.77 5.28
N VAL A 114 14.45 -5.35 4.38
CA VAL A 114 13.52 -6.41 4.74
C VAL A 114 14.40 -7.56 5.22
N ARG A 115 14.54 -7.73 6.53
CA ARG A 115 15.05 -8.99 7.07
C ARG A 115 14.13 -10.07 6.53
N THR A 116 14.61 -10.82 5.54
CA THR A 116 13.95 -12.06 5.16
C THR A 116 13.90 -12.90 6.42
N LEU A 117 12.69 -13.20 6.90
CA LEU A 117 12.52 -14.19 7.96
C LEU A 117 13.29 -15.43 7.47
N LYS A 118 14.23 -15.90 8.28
CA LYS A 118 15.12 -17.02 7.94
C LYS A 118 14.25 -18.16 7.38
N GLY A 119 14.36 -18.45 6.09
CA GLY A 119 13.58 -19.48 5.40
C GLY A 119 12.48 -19.02 4.45
N ILE A 120 12.22 -17.72 4.27
CA ILE A 120 11.30 -17.23 3.23
C ILE A 120 12.09 -16.87 1.98
N GLN A 121 12.00 -17.73 0.95
CA GLN A 121 12.40 -17.35 -0.41
C GLN A 121 11.39 -16.35 -0.98
N PRO A 122 11.84 -15.20 -1.52
CA PRO A 122 10.97 -14.31 -2.27
C PRO A 122 10.41 -15.10 -3.46
N LEU A 123 9.08 -15.11 -3.58
CA LEU A 123 8.36 -15.93 -4.54
C LEU A 123 8.58 -15.44 -5.98
N LEU A 124 9.70 -15.84 -6.58
CA LEU A 124 9.90 -15.86 -8.03
C LEU A 124 9.14 -17.02 -8.70
N ARG A 125 8.30 -17.73 -7.93
CA ARG A 125 7.31 -18.70 -8.43
C ARG A 125 6.05 -18.53 -7.61
N PRO A 126 4.84 -18.51 -8.20
CA PRO A 126 3.61 -18.56 -7.43
C PRO A 126 3.54 -19.95 -6.78
N ALA A 127 4.09 -20.08 -5.57
CA ALA A 127 3.95 -21.28 -4.78
C ALA A 127 2.47 -21.40 -4.43
N MET A 128 1.80 -22.40 -4.99
CA MET A 128 0.45 -22.73 -4.59
C MET A 128 0.46 -22.96 -3.07
N SER A 129 -0.42 -22.26 -2.34
CA SER A 129 -0.56 -22.42 -0.90
C SER A 129 -0.60 -23.90 -0.52
N ALA A 130 0.05 -24.26 0.58
CA ALA A 130 0.10 -25.64 1.07
C ALA A 130 -1.31 -26.23 1.29
N ILE A 131 -2.33 -25.38 1.46
CA ILE A 131 -3.74 -25.73 1.55
C ILE A 131 -4.46 -25.39 0.24
N CYS A 132 -5.31 -26.29 -0.24
CA CYS A 132 -6.19 -26.05 -1.37
C CYS A 132 -7.31 -25.06 -0.99
N ASP A 133 -7.47 -24.01 -1.76
CA ASP A 133 -8.50 -22.99 -1.64
C ASP A 133 -9.90 -23.47 -2.05
N VAL A 134 -9.98 -24.53 -2.87
CA VAL A 134 -11.25 -25.10 -3.32
C VAL A 134 -11.84 -26.07 -2.29
N CYS A 135 -11.01 -26.92 -1.68
CA CYS A 135 -11.49 -27.98 -0.78
C CYS A 135 -10.95 -27.89 0.65
N GLY A 136 -10.08 -26.94 0.97
CA GLY A 136 -9.51 -26.73 2.30
C GLY A 136 -8.48 -27.77 2.75
N LYS A 137 -8.12 -28.75 1.90
CA LYS A 137 -7.20 -29.85 2.25
C LYS A 137 -5.76 -29.55 1.84
N SER A 138 -4.80 -30.18 2.51
CA SER A 138 -3.38 -30.05 2.17
C SER A 138 -3.06 -30.57 0.76
N ARG A 139 -2.31 -29.79 -0.02
CA ARG A 139 -1.80 -30.14 -1.36
C ARG A 139 -0.60 -31.08 -1.33
N THR A 140 -0.07 -31.39 -0.14
CA THR A 140 1.14 -32.24 0.02
C THR A 140 0.92 -33.72 -0.32
N ARG A 141 -0.33 -34.16 -0.52
CA ARG A 141 -0.65 -35.53 -0.94
C ARG A 141 -0.67 -35.65 -2.48
N PRO A 142 0.08 -36.60 -3.08
CA PRO A 142 0.00 -36.86 -4.51
C PRO A 142 -1.42 -37.26 -4.94
N GLY A 143 -1.93 -36.71 -6.05
CA GLY A 143 -3.16 -37.14 -6.72
C GLY A 143 -4.50 -36.65 -6.16
N GLY A 144 -4.52 -35.77 -5.14
CA GLY A 144 -5.76 -35.41 -4.45
C GLY A 144 -6.60 -34.27 -5.04
N HIS A 145 -6.12 -33.57 -6.08
CA HIS A 145 -6.64 -32.22 -6.40
C HIS A 145 -6.99 -31.99 -7.88
N ASP A 146 -7.07 -33.02 -8.71
CA ASP A 146 -7.41 -32.87 -10.13
C ASP A 146 -8.81 -32.28 -10.32
N LYS A 147 -9.79 -32.71 -9.51
CA LYS A 147 -11.14 -32.12 -9.50
C LYS A 147 -11.12 -30.65 -9.10
N CYS A 148 -10.32 -30.30 -8.09
CA CYS A 148 -10.17 -28.91 -7.64
C CYS A 148 -9.49 -28.03 -8.70
N SER A 149 -8.53 -28.60 -9.45
CA SER A 149 -7.87 -27.95 -10.58
C SER A 149 -8.84 -27.64 -11.71
N LYS A 150 -9.70 -28.61 -12.09
CA LYS A 150 -10.75 -28.42 -13.10
C LYS A 150 -11.78 -27.35 -12.70
N ILE A 151 -12.18 -27.31 -11.43
CA ILE A 151 -13.08 -26.27 -10.91
C ILE A 151 -12.45 -24.87 -11.04
N ARG A 152 -11.16 -24.73 -10.72
CA ARG A 152 -10.43 -23.47 -10.90
C ARG A 152 -10.38 -23.04 -12.37
N GLN A 153 -10.09 -23.96 -13.27
CA GLN A 153 -10.08 -23.69 -14.71
C GLN A 153 -11.46 -23.25 -15.21
N ALA A 154 -12.53 -23.91 -14.78
CA ALA A 154 -13.91 -23.52 -15.13
C ALA A 154 -14.31 -22.14 -14.57
N ALA A 155 -13.77 -21.76 -13.41
CA ALA A 155 -13.95 -20.42 -12.82
C ALA A 155 -13.05 -19.34 -13.45
N GLY A 156 -12.34 -19.65 -14.54
CA GLY A 156 -11.50 -18.69 -15.28
C GLY A 156 -10.06 -18.56 -14.77
N PHE A 157 -9.65 -19.35 -13.78
CA PHE A 157 -8.25 -19.39 -13.31
C PHE A 157 -7.42 -20.33 -14.19
N ILE A 158 -6.68 -19.77 -15.15
CA ILE A 158 -5.80 -20.53 -16.04
C ILE A 158 -4.38 -20.55 -15.47
N ILE A 159 -3.90 -21.73 -15.09
CA ILE A 159 -2.47 -21.95 -14.79
C ILE A 159 -1.80 -22.31 -16.12
N LYS A 160 -1.05 -21.38 -16.73
CA LYS A 160 -0.16 -21.71 -17.85
C LYS A 160 0.94 -22.62 -17.33
N GLN A 161 0.99 -23.87 -17.80
CA GLN A 161 2.18 -24.67 -17.68
C GLN A 161 3.08 -24.36 -18.86
N GLU A 162 4.23 -23.74 -18.61
CA GLU A 162 5.30 -23.71 -19.59
C GLU A 162 5.85 -25.12 -19.71
N THR A 163 5.54 -25.78 -20.84
CA THR A 163 6.26 -26.97 -21.27
C THR A 163 7.69 -26.54 -21.55
N LYS A 164 8.64 -26.97 -20.72
CA LYS A 164 10.07 -26.90 -21.05
C LYS A 164 10.30 -27.77 -22.28
N GLY A 165 10.54 -27.13 -23.42
CA GLY A 165 11.26 -27.72 -24.55
C GLY A 165 12.76 -27.76 -24.26
#